data_AF-A0A7V5ZJP0-F1
#
_entry.id   AF-A0A7V5ZJP0-F1
#
_cell.length_a   1.000
_cell.length_b   1.000
_cell.length_c   1.000
_cell.angle_alpha   90.00
_cell.angle_beta   90.00
_cell.angle_gamma   90.00
#
_symmetry.space_group_name_H-M   'P 1'
#
loop_
_entity.id
_entity.type
_entity.pdbx_description
1 polymer ?
#
loop_
_entity_poly.entity_id
_entity_poly.type
_entity_poly.pdbx_seq_one_letter_code
_entity_poly.pdbx_strand_id
1 'polypeptide(L)'
;MTNARTIWAAAAVLLWAGAVAGQQWEREVVPVAVTNFPETVRVEGRVVVDGPIQGTRLVSLAETVVAPTRKEDTTRLVPAGTVETSGFAAAVVSLLVETKAPPSRPGEVGAVLLPDDEFVLRAFQEKGVFLLAEEVAAAPPSPASPYFAARPVRFTVAYPRYRVLLYNASDRSVSVTVHVYLTN
;
A
#
# COMPACT_ATOMS: atom_id res chain seq x y z
N MET A 1 82.69 -36.25 -54.55
CA MET A 1 82.06 -37.57 -54.39
C MET A 1 81.77 -37.77 -52.90
N THR A 2 80.49 -37.92 -52.55
CA THR A 2 79.90 -38.72 -51.42
C THR A 2 80.71 -38.89 -50.13
N ASN A 3 80.22 -38.38 -48.98
CA ASN A 3 79.39 -39.06 -47.94
C ASN A 3 80.24 -39.22 -46.65
N ALA A 4 79.76 -39.25 -45.40
CA ALA A 4 78.46 -39.04 -44.77
C ALA A 4 78.64 -39.00 -43.23
N ARG A 5 77.73 -38.27 -42.55
CA ARG A 5 76.95 -38.65 -41.34
C ARG A 5 77.56 -38.81 -39.92
N THR A 6 76.87 -38.10 -38.99
CA THR A 6 76.33 -38.51 -37.65
C THR A 6 77.29 -38.73 -36.46
N ILE A 7 76.98 -38.49 -35.17
CA ILE A 7 75.84 -37.97 -34.35
C ILE A 7 76.40 -37.73 -32.91
N TRP A 8 75.96 -36.64 -32.23
CA TRP A 8 75.56 -36.40 -30.81
C TRP A 8 76.20 -37.23 -29.65
N ALA A 9 76.38 -36.78 -28.41
CA ALA A 9 76.09 -35.58 -27.61
C ALA A 9 76.79 -35.71 -26.22
N ALA A 10 76.85 -34.62 -25.45
CA ALA A 10 76.48 -34.51 -24.02
C ALA A 10 77.46 -33.74 -23.09
N ALA A 11 76.83 -33.04 -22.12
CA ALA A 11 77.28 -32.53 -20.82
C ALA A 11 78.21 -31.29 -20.81
N ALA A 12 77.75 -30.07 -20.47
CA ALA A 12 77.22 -29.53 -19.20
C ALA A 12 78.32 -29.02 -18.23
N VAL A 13 78.38 -27.70 -18.00
CA VAL A 13 78.96 -27.09 -16.79
C VAL A 13 78.18 -25.82 -16.42
N LEU A 14 78.03 -25.67 -15.11
CA LEU A 14 77.23 -24.75 -14.31
C LEU A 14 77.67 -23.27 -14.28
N LEU A 15 76.67 -22.44 -13.92
CA LEU A 15 76.69 -21.24 -13.06
C LEU A 15 77.39 -19.97 -13.57
N TRP A 16 76.57 -18.93 -13.80
CA TRP A 16 76.96 -17.54 -13.60
C TRP A 16 75.86 -16.74 -12.90
N ALA A 17 76.32 -15.75 -12.13
CA ALA A 17 75.65 -14.98 -11.11
C ALA A 17 75.01 -13.67 -11.61
N GLY A 18 74.23 -13.02 -10.74
CA GLY A 18 73.85 -11.59 -10.80
C GLY A 18 72.45 -11.34 -11.36
N ALA A 19 71.48 -10.89 -10.54
CA ALA A 19 71.19 -9.48 -10.23
C ALA A 19 70.50 -8.78 -11.45
N VAL A 20 69.33 -8.13 -11.40
CA VAL A 20 68.61 -7.40 -10.36
C VAL A 20 67.11 -7.37 -10.71
N ALA A 21 66.30 -7.46 -9.65
CA ALA A 21 64.91 -7.07 -9.44
C ALA A 21 64.15 -6.33 -10.57
N GLY A 22 63.03 -6.94 -10.97
CA GLY A 22 61.78 -6.24 -11.26
C GLY A 22 60.71 -6.77 -10.29
N GLN A 23 60.35 -5.97 -9.28
CA GLN A 23 59.33 -6.28 -8.27
C GLN A 23 57.98 -6.58 -8.93
N GLN A 24 57.56 -7.84 -8.94
CA GLN A 24 56.15 -8.20 -9.02
C GLN A 24 55.58 -8.16 -7.61
N TRP A 25 54.60 -7.29 -7.39
CA TRP A 25 53.83 -7.25 -6.16
C TRP A 25 52.99 -8.53 -6.08
N GLU A 26 53.46 -9.52 -5.33
CA GLU A 26 52.61 -10.59 -4.85
C GLU A 26 51.60 -9.96 -3.90
N ARG A 27 50.39 -9.71 -4.40
CA ARG A 27 49.22 -9.61 -3.54
C ARG A 27 49.08 -10.97 -2.87
N GLU A 28 49.54 -11.06 -1.63
CA GLU A 28 49.19 -12.14 -0.73
C GLU A 28 47.65 -12.12 -0.59
N VAL A 29 46.99 -12.99 -1.33
CA VAL A 29 45.54 -13.19 -1.24
C VAL A 29 45.30 -13.89 0.08
N VAL A 30 45.05 -13.13 1.14
CA VAL A 30 44.58 -13.67 2.41
C VAL A 30 43.12 -14.09 2.21
N PRO A 31 42.78 -15.39 2.29
CA PRO A 31 41.39 -15.82 2.17
C PRO A 31 40.62 -15.37 3.40
N VAL A 32 39.82 -14.31 3.26
CA VAL A 32 38.86 -13.89 4.28
C VAL A 32 37.59 -14.72 4.11
N ALA A 33 37.41 -15.72 4.98
CA ALA A 33 36.16 -16.46 5.06
C ALA A 33 35.15 -15.64 5.87
N VAL A 34 34.17 -15.03 5.19
CA VAL A 34 33.02 -14.38 5.84
C VAL A 34 31.99 -15.47 6.17
N THR A 35 31.94 -15.90 7.42
CA THR A 35 30.86 -16.78 7.90
C THR A 35 29.69 -15.92 8.35
N ASN A 36 28.76 -15.62 7.44
CA ASN A 36 27.45 -15.13 7.84
C ASN A 36 26.70 -16.29 8.50
N PHE A 37 26.68 -16.33 9.82
CA PHE A 37 25.74 -17.18 10.56
C PHE A 37 24.40 -16.45 10.61
N PRO A 38 23.35 -16.87 9.87
CA PRO A 38 22.01 -16.42 10.16
C PRO A 38 21.58 -17.13 11.45
N GLU A 39 21.92 -16.57 12.61
CA GLU A 39 21.28 -16.98 13.85
C GLU A 39 19.80 -16.63 13.70
N THR A 40 19.02 -17.64 13.31
CA THR A 40 17.57 -17.55 13.32
C THR A 40 17.20 -17.60 14.79
N VAL A 41 17.03 -16.43 15.40
CA VAL A 41 16.67 -16.32 16.80
C VAL A 41 15.28 -16.94 16.98
N ARG A 42 15.23 -18.12 17.57
CA ARG A 42 13.98 -18.82 17.90
C ARG A 42 13.32 -18.09 19.07
N VAL A 43 12.36 -17.24 18.78
CA VAL A 43 11.55 -16.58 19.80
C VAL A 43 10.46 -17.56 20.25
N GLU A 44 10.63 -18.14 21.42
CA GLU A 44 9.56 -18.90 22.09
C GLU A 44 8.84 -17.96 23.06
N GLY A 45 7.55 -17.72 22.82
CA GLY A 45 6.72 -16.88 23.66
C GLY A 45 5.31 -17.46 23.77
N ARG A 46 4.71 -17.37 24.96
CA ARG A 46 3.31 -17.74 25.20
C ARG A 46 2.45 -16.48 25.08
N VAL A 47 1.63 -16.39 24.05
CA VAL A 47 0.60 -15.34 23.95
C VAL A 47 -0.63 -15.82 24.71
N VAL A 48 -1.00 -15.11 25.78
CA VAL A 48 -2.23 -15.34 26.52
C VAL A 48 -3.17 -14.19 26.21
N VAL A 49 -4.34 -14.51 25.65
CA VAL A 49 -5.40 -13.53 25.43
C VAL A 49 -6.31 -13.59 26.65
N ASP A 50 -6.35 -12.50 27.41
CA ASP A 50 -7.24 -12.36 28.56
C ASP A 50 -8.50 -11.59 28.12
N GLY A 51 -9.56 -12.32 27.79
CA GLY A 51 -10.86 -11.76 27.40
C GLY A 51 -11.26 -11.98 25.92
N PRO A 52 -12.51 -11.61 25.56
CA PRO A 52 -13.04 -11.80 24.22
C PRO A 52 -12.42 -10.81 23.22
N ILE A 53 -11.91 -11.32 22.10
CA ILE A 53 -11.47 -10.50 20.96
C ILE A 53 -12.71 -10.15 20.13
N GLN A 54 -12.98 -8.86 19.93
CA GLN A 54 -13.99 -8.43 18.97
C GLN A 54 -13.51 -8.76 17.55
N GLY A 55 -14.01 -9.86 16.99
CA GLY A 55 -13.63 -10.30 15.65
C GLY A 55 -14.22 -9.42 14.56
N THR A 56 -15.41 -8.87 14.79
CA THR A 56 -16.14 -8.06 13.81
C THR A 56 -16.99 -6.97 14.47
N ARG A 57 -17.29 -5.89 13.73
CA ARG A 57 -18.17 -4.81 14.19
C ARG A 57 -18.82 -4.10 13.00
N LEU A 58 -20.13 -3.90 13.05
CA LEU A 58 -20.85 -3.05 12.09
C LEU A 58 -20.98 -1.62 12.65
N VAL A 59 -20.59 -0.64 11.84
CA VAL A 59 -20.77 0.79 12.10
C VAL A 59 -21.67 1.36 11.01
N SER A 60 -22.79 1.96 11.40
CA SER A 60 -23.71 2.65 10.49
C SER A 60 -23.68 4.14 10.80
N LEU A 61 -23.31 4.95 9.82
CA LEU A 61 -23.38 6.41 9.95
C LEU A 61 -24.82 6.89 9.74
N ALA A 62 -25.14 8.06 10.29
CA ALA A 62 -26.46 8.66 10.14
C ALA A 62 -26.75 8.97 8.65
N GLU A 63 -28.02 8.83 8.28
CA GLU A 63 -28.47 9.26 6.96
C GLU A 63 -28.18 10.75 6.78
N THR A 64 -27.47 11.09 5.71
CA THR A 64 -27.01 12.45 5.43
C THR A 64 -27.49 12.88 4.05
N VAL A 65 -28.09 14.07 3.96
CA VAL A 65 -28.51 14.66 2.69
C VAL A 65 -27.31 15.37 2.05
N VAL A 66 -26.93 14.94 0.85
CA VAL A 66 -25.77 15.44 0.10
C VAL A 66 -26.23 16.21 -1.12
N ALA A 67 -25.97 17.52 -1.12
CA ALA A 67 -26.23 18.39 -2.27
C ALA A 67 -25.21 18.16 -3.41
N PRO A 68 -25.56 18.49 -4.66
CA PRO A 68 -24.66 18.42 -5.82
C PRO A 68 -23.30 19.07 -5.56
N THR A 69 -22.29 18.23 -5.41
CA THR A 69 -20.90 18.60 -5.13
C THR A 69 -19.98 17.54 -5.72
N ARG A 70 -19.07 17.95 -6.60
CA ARG A 70 -18.11 17.04 -7.19
C ARG A 70 -17.02 16.66 -6.20
N LYS A 71 -16.39 15.50 -6.41
CA LYS A 71 -15.29 15.01 -5.59
C LYS A 71 -14.11 15.98 -5.53
N GLU A 72 -13.83 16.69 -6.62
CA GLU A 72 -12.71 17.63 -6.70
C GLU A 72 -12.95 18.91 -5.89
N ASP A 73 -14.20 19.19 -5.53
CA ASP A 73 -14.59 20.35 -4.73
C ASP A 73 -14.48 20.02 -3.23
N THR A 74 -13.24 19.84 -2.78
CA THR A 74 -12.89 19.35 -1.43
C THR A 74 -13.48 20.19 -0.30
N THR A 75 -13.65 21.50 -0.52
CA THR A 75 -14.19 22.44 0.47
C THR A 75 -15.70 22.28 0.71
N ARG A 76 -16.41 21.65 -0.25
CA ARG A 76 -17.87 21.51 -0.21
C ARG A 76 -18.32 20.08 0.06
N LEU A 77 -17.38 19.16 0.26
CA LEU A 77 -17.68 17.79 0.67
C LEU A 77 -18.41 17.77 2.00
N VAL A 78 -19.39 16.87 2.13
CA VAL A 78 -20.25 16.80 3.30
C VAL A 78 -19.69 15.80 4.30
N PRO A 79 -19.35 16.19 5.54
CA PRO A 79 -18.91 15.25 6.55
C PRO A 79 -20.07 14.36 7.02
N ALA A 80 -19.91 13.04 6.95
CA ALA A 80 -20.90 12.06 7.41
C ALA A 80 -20.57 11.46 8.79
N GLY A 81 -19.36 11.71 9.30
CA GLY A 81 -18.92 11.26 10.62
C GLY A 81 -17.53 10.65 10.61
N THR A 82 -17.23 9.90 11.67
CA THR A 82 -15.95 9.23 11.90
C THR A 82 -16.16 7.76 12.22
N VAL A 83 -15.21 6.92 11.82
CA VAL A 83 -15.23 5.49 12.07
C VAL A 83 -13.97 5.11 12.84
N GLU A 84 -14.15 4.54 14.04
CA GLU A 84 -13.06 3.95 14.82
C GLU A 84 -12.75 2.55 14.29
N THR A 85 -11.50 2.32 13.92
CA THR A 85 -11.02 1.09 13.28
C THR A 85 -9.94 0.39 14.10
N SER A 86 -9.60 0.93 15.28
CA SER A 86 -8.64 0.36 16.21
C SER A 86 -9.00 -1.09 16.58
N GLY A 87 -8.04 -2.01 16.44
CA GLY A 87 -8.21 -3.43 16.76
C GLY A 87 -8.78 -4.29 15.63
N PHE A 88 -8.94 -3.75 14.42
CA PHE A 88 -9.38 -4.48 13.23
C PHE A 88 -8.33 -4.39 12.11
N ALA A 89 -8.16 -5.47 11.35
CA ALA A 89 -7.21 -5.52 10.24
C ALA A 89 -7.80 -5.04 8.89
N ALA A 90 -9.12 -5.11 8.73
CA ALA A 90 -9.80 -4.76 7.50
C ALA A 90 -11.17 -4.13 7.74
N ALA A 91 -11.64 -3.39 6.74
CA ALA A 91 -12.95 -2.79 6.70
C ALA A 91 -13.60 -3.06 5.34
N VAL A 92 -14.90 -3.35 5.36
CA VAL A 92 -15.74 -3.45 4.16
C VAL A 92 -16.75 -2.31 4.21
N VAL A 93 -16.65 -1.38 3.28
CA VAL A 93 -17.55 -0.23 3.21
C VAL A 93 -18.60 -0.47 2.13
N SER A 94 -19.84 -0.17 2.49
CA SER A 94 -20.96 -0.11 1.56
C SER A 94 -21.70 1.20 1.76
N LEU A 95 -22.32 1.65 0.67
CA LEU A 95 -22.99 2.93 0.60
C LEU A 95 -24.36 2.71 -0.04
N LEU A 96 -25.41 3.19 0.62
CA LEU A 96 -26.78 3.20 0.12
C LEU A 96 -27.16 4.62 -0.22
N VAL A 97 -27.81 4.79 -1.35
CA VAL A 97 -28.28 6.09 -1.85
C VAL A 97 -29.77 6.01 -2.11
N GLU A 98 -30.46 7.05 -1.67
CA GLU A 98 -31.84 7.34 -2.02
C GLU A 98 -31.91 8.70 -2.73
N THR A 99 -32.57 8.71 -3.89
CA THR A 99 -32.92 9.90 -4.66
C THR A 99 -34.42 10.14 -4.53
N LYS A 100 -34.80 11.34 -4.08
CA LYS A 100 -36.23 11.73 -4.00
C LYS A 100 -36.86 11.94 -5.38
N ALA A 101 -36.03 12.26 -6.38
CA ALA A 101 -36.45 12.45 -7.75
C ALA A 101 -35.33 11.98 -8.71
N PRO A 102 -35.68 11.44 -9.89
CA PRO A 102 -34.72 11.13 -10.94
C PRO A 102 -33.83 12.35 -11.27
N PRO A 103 -32.50 12.20 -11.28
CA PRO A 103 -31.62 13.27 -11.72
C PRO A 103 -31.75 13.48 -13.22
N SER A 104 -31.67 14.74 -13.68
CA SER A 104 -31.68 15.04 -15.12
C SER A 104 -30.33 14.72 -15.74
N ARG A 105 -29.26 14.78 -14.94
CA ARG A 105 -27.91 14.35 -15.29
C ARG A 105 -27.45 13.28 -14.29
N PRO A 106 -27.24 12.03 -14.75
CA PRO A 106 -26.71 11.00 -13.87
C PRO A 106 -25.31 11.40 -13.40
N GLY A 107 -25.00 11.07 -12.16
CA GLY A 107 -23.71 11.31 -11.55
C GLY A 107 -23.44 10.31 -10.47
N GLU A 108 -22.16 10.14 -10.16
CA GLU A 108 -21.70 9.24 -9.12
C GLU A 108 -21.88 9.87 -7.73
N VAL A 109 -22.29 9.05 -6.78
CA VAL A 109 -22.39 9.42 -5.37
C VAL A 109 -21.43 8.53 -4.62
N GLY A 110 -20.57 9.12 -3.80
CA GLY A 110 -19.51 8.37 -3.15
C GLY A 110 -19.16 8.89 -1.77
N ALA A 111 -18.46 8.03 -1.04
CA ALA A 111 -17.84 8.33 0.23
C ALA A 111 -16.34 8.18 0.10
N VAL A 112 -15.63 9.17 0.62
CA VAL A 112 -14.18 9.18 0.77
C VAL A 112 -13.86 9.00 2.24
N LEU A 113 -13.07 7.98 2.55
CA LEU A 113 -12.55 7.71 3.88
C LEU A 113 -11.13 8.26 3.95
N LEU A 114 -10.96 9.30 4.75
CA LEU A 114 -9.67 9.92 5.02
C LEU A 114 -9.18 9.52 6.40
N PRO A 115 -7.92 9.07 6.55
CA PRO A 115 -7.30 8.95 7.86
C PRO A 115 -7.48 10.21 8.71
N ASP A 116 -7.89 10.06 9.98
CA ASP A 116 -7.95 11.16 10.94
C ASP A 116 -6.55 11.47 11.51
N ASP A 117 -5.63 11.80 10.61
CA ASP A 117 -4.25 12.17 10.88
C ASP A 117 -4.00 13.63 10.50
N GLU A 118 -3.29 14.37 11.33
CA GLU A 118 -3.08 15.81 11.14
C GLU A 118 -2.43 16.14 9.79
N PHE A 119 -1.44 15.36 9.36
CA PHE A 119 -0.73 15.61 8.11
C PHE A 119 -1.65 15.39 6.91
N VAL A 120 -2.43 14.30 6.93
CA VAL A 120 -3.40 13.96 5.90
C VAL A 120 -4.49 15.03 5.81
N LEU A 121 -5.05 15.43 6.95
CA LEU A 121 -6.11 16.43 7.00
C LEU A 121 -5.63 17.81 6.54
N ARG A 122 -4.42 18.21 6.91
CA ARG A 122 -3.84 19.46 6.44
C ARG A 122 -3.64 19.46 4.93
N ALA A 123 -3.12 18.37 4.36
CA ALA A 123 -2.98 18.23 2.90
C ALA A 123 -4.34 18.33 2.18
N PHE A 124 -5.38 17.71 2.75
CA PHE A 124 -6.74 17.80 2.24
C PHE A 124 -7.31 19.22 2.33
N GLN A 125 -7.18 19.89 3.49
CA GLN A 125 -7.77 21.21 3.73
C GLN A 125 -7.04 22.34 3.00
N GLU A 126 -5.70 22.33 3.01
CA GLU A 126 -4.89 23.42 2.45
C GLU A 126 -4.63 23.25 0.95
N LYS A 127 -4.54 22.01 0.47
CA LYS A 127 -4.13 21.71 -0.92
C LYS A 127 -5.19 20.94 -1.72
N GLY A 128 -6.29 20.51 -1.09
CA GLY A 128 -7.31 19.69 -1.77
C GLY A 128 -6.81 18.31 -2.18
N VAL A 129 -5.75 17.80 -1.54
CA VAL A 129 -5.13 16.53 -1.93
C VAL A 129 -5.63 15.41 -1.04
N PHE A 130 -6.16 14.35 -1.65
CA PHE A 130 -6.55 13.13 -0.96
C PHE A 130 -5.34 12.22 -0.77
N LEU A 131 -4.69 12.30 0.39
CA LEU A 131 -3.61 11.38 0.75
C LEU A 131 -4.19 10.16 1.45
N LEU A 132 -3.80 8.96 0.98
CA LEU A 132 -4.14 7.68 1.62
C LEU A 132 -5.65 7.47 1.82
N ALA A 133 -6.44 8.08 0.94
CA ALA A 133 -7.88 8.03 0.99
C ALA A 133 -8.37 6.76 0.31
N GLU A 134 -9.35 6.13 0.93
CA GLU A 134 -10.10 5.03 0.33
C GLU A 134 -11.44 5.56 -0.16
N GLU A 135 -11.93 5.03 -1.28
CA GLU A 135 -13.15 5.51 -1.90
C GLU A 135 -14.11 4.36 -2.17
N VAL A 136 -15.39 4.62 -1.91
CA VAL A 136 -16.50 3.79 -2.34
C VAL A 136 -17.51 4.66 -3.04
N ALA A 137 -17.98 4.21 -4.20
CA ALA A 137 -18.84 5.01 -5.02
C ALA A 137 -19.89 4.16 -5.74
N ALA A 138 -21.04 4.79 -6.00
CA ALA A 138 -22.19 4.19 -6.62
C ALA A 138 -22.67 5.06 -7.77
N ALA A 139 -22.84 4.45 -8.93
CA ALA A 139 -23.60 5.04 -10.03
C ALA A 139 -25.03 4.46 -10.04
N PRO A 140 -26.06 5.26 -10.34
CA PRO A 140 -27.41 4.76 -10.45
C PRO A 140 -27.49 3.74 -11.61
N PRO A 141 -28.09 2.55 -11.40
CA PRO A 141 -28.22 1.54 -12.46
C PRO A 141 -29.19 1.97 -13.58
N SER A 142 -30.10 2.88 -13.25
CA SER A 142 -31.03 3.53 -14.16
C SER A 142 -31.47 4.88 -13.57
N PRO A 143 -31.72 5.92 -14.38
CA PRO A 143 -32.20 7.22 -13.90
C PRO A 143 -33.50 7.14 -13.09
N ALA A 144 -34.32 6.12 -13.33
CA ALA A 144 -35.62 5.94 -12.68
C ALA A 144 -35.57 5.20 -11.33
N SER A 145 -34.42 4.63 -10.94
CA SER A 145 -34.32 3.88 -9.68
C SER A 145 -34.13 4.84 -8.51
N PRO A 146 -35.11 4.96 -7.57
CA PRO A 146 -34.97 5.85 -6.44
C PRO A 146 -33.87 5.39 -5.48
N TYR A 147 -33.62 4.08 -5.40
CA TYR A 147 -32.60 3.49 -4.53
C TYR A 147 -31.52 2.80 -5.34
N PHE A 148 -30.27 2.94 -4.89
CA PHE A 148 -29.13 2.20 -5.41
C PHE A 148 -28.03 2.11 -4.36
N ALA A 149 -27.08 1.20 -4.56
CA ALA A 149 -26.00 0.97 -3.63
C ALA A 149 -24.68 0.79 -4.36
N ALA A 150 -23.59 1.17 -3.70
CA ALA A 150 -22.24 0.85 -4.14
C ALA A 150 -21.99 -0.64 -3.99
N ARG A 151 -21.13 -1.19 -4.85
CA ARG A 151 -20.53 -2.49 -4.56
C ARG A 151 -19.68 -2.36 -3.28
N PRO A 152 -19.77 -3.30 -2.33
CA PRO A 152 -18.93 -3.26 -1.14
C PRO A 152 -17.45 -3.27 -1.51
N VAL A 153 -16.68 -2.35 -0.94
CA VAL A 153 -15.23 -2.23 -1.14
C VAL A 153 -14.53 -2.64 0.15
N ARG A 154 -13.61 -3.60 0.05
CA ARG A 154 -12.77 -4.02 1.17
C ARG A 154 -11.42 -3.30 1.10
N PHE A 155 -10.98 -2.72 2.20
CA PHE A 155 -9.63 -2.17 2.35
C PHE A 155 -8.96 -2.65 3.64
N THR A 156 -7.63 -2.55 3.66
CA THR A 156 -6.80 -2.84 4.83
C THR A 156 -6.79 -1.64 5.77
N VAL A 157 -7.12 -1.86 7.03
CA VAL A 157 -7.08 -0.80 8.04
C VAL A 157 -5.62 -0.47 8.34
N ALA A 158 -5.23 0.77 8.07
CA ALA A 158 -3.88 1.28 8.33
C ALA A 158 -3.86 2.35 9.43
N TYR A 159 -5.02 2.92 9.77
CA TYR A 159 -5.16 4.00 10.74
C TYR A 159 -6.19 3.62 11.81
N PRO A 160 -6.08 4.18 13.03
CA PRO A 160 -7.00 3.88 14.12
C PRO A 160 -8.40 4.50 13.93
N ARG A 161 -8.51 5.52 13.07
CA ARG A 161 -9.73 6.26 12.80
C ARG A 161 -9.73 6.86 11.40
N TYR A 162 -10.90 6.88 10.77
CA TYR A 162 -11.16 7.50 9.48
C TYR A 162 -12.32 8.51 9.57
N ARG A 163 -12.19 9.66 8.91
CA ARG A 163 -13.28 10.60 8.63
C ARG A 163 -13.95 10.22 7.32
N VAL A 164 -15.27 10.27 7.29
CA VAL A 164 -16.07 9.98 6.10
C VAL A 164 -16.61 11.28 5.52
N LEU A 165 -16.24 11.56 4.29
CA LEU A 165 -16.72 12.69 3.50
C LEU A 165 -17.55 12.19 2.33
N LEU A 166 -18.65 12.86 2.02
CA LEU A 166 -19.56 12.49 0.95
C LEU A 166 -19.50 13.50 -0.19
N TYR A 167 -19.62 13.00 -1.41
CA TYR A 167 -19.81 13.80 -2.61
C TYR A 167 -20.99 13.27 -3.42
N ASN A 168 -21.52 14.12 -4.28
CA ASN A 168 -22.63 13.81 -5.17
C ASN A 168 -22.43 14.55 -6.49
N ALA A 169 -21.93 13.85 -7.50
CA ALA A 169 -21.67 14.40 -8.82
C ALA A 169 -22.93 14.52 -9.70
N SER A 170 -24.11 14.14 -9.18
CA SER A 170 -25.38 14.34 -9.88
C SER A 170 -25.86 15.79 -9.77
N ASP A 171 -27.00 16.10 -10.39
CA ASP A 171 -27.63 17.43 -10.33
C ASP A 171 -28.78 17.54 -9.34
N ARG A 172 -29.02 16.52 -8.52
CA ARG A 172 -30.06 16.49 -7.48
C ARG A 172 -29.48 16.09 -6.14
N SER A 173 -30.05 16.61 -5.05
CA SER A 173 -29.69 16.17 -3.70
C SER A 173 -30.12 14.72 -3.47
N VAL A 174 -29.31 13.98 -2.74
CA VAL A 174 -29.53 12.57 -2.42
C VAL A 174 -29.36 12.32 -0.94
N SER A 175 -30.09 11.36 -0.38
CA SER A 175 -29.84 10.83 0.95
C SER A 175 -28.83 9.69 0.86
N VAL A 176 -27.83 9.70 1.74
CA VAL A 176 -26.75 8.70 1.75
C VAL A 176 -26.60 8.11 3.14
N THR A 177 -26.52 6.79 3.20
CA THR A 177 -26.18 6.04 4.41
C THR A 177 -24.95 5.20 4.14
N VAL A 178 -23.94 5.32 5.01
CA VAL A 178 -22.68 4.58 4.92
C VAL A 178 -22.64 3.52 6.00
N HIS A 179 -22.34 2.28 5.60
CA HIS A 179 -22.08 1.17 6.50
C HIS A 179 -20.64 0.71 6.36
N VAL A 180 -19.97 0.56 7.50
CA VAL A 180 -18.61 0.03 7.60
C VAL A 180 -18.63 -1.22 8.45
N TYR A 181 -18.28 -2.36 7.84
CA TYR A 181 -18.13 -3.63 8.52
C TYR A 181 -16.64 -3.89 8.77
N LEU A 182 -16.24 -3.80 10.04
CA LEU A 182 -14.88 -4.03 10.51
C LEU A 182 -14.67 -5.52 10.77
N THR A 183 -13.52 -6.04 10.38
CA THR A 183 -13.16 -7.46 10.50
C THR A 183 -11.65 -7.62 10.66
N ASN A 184 -11.23 -8.75 11.22
CA ASN A 184 -9.85 -9.23 11.11
C ASN A 184 -9.62 -10.08 9.86
#